data_AF-A0A347WHW5-F1
#
_entry.id   AF-A0A347WHW5-F1
#
_cell.length_a   1.000
_cell.length_b   1.000
_cell.length_c   1.000
_cell.angle_alpha   90.00
_cell.angle_beta   90.00
_cell.angle_gamma   90.00
#
_symmetry.space_group_name_H-M   'P 1'
#
loop_
_entity.id
_entity.type
_entity.pdbx_description
1 polymer ?
#
loop_
_entity_poly.entity_id
_entity_poly.type
_entity_poly.pdbx_seq_one_letter_code
_entity_poly.pdbx_strand_id
1 'polypeptide(L)' 'MANLAQKYQDDFEAAVGTARYEGREEGRAEGALKKATAIILNMHHRGESIDKIADIVMESKEDVEKVIREEA' A
#
# COMPACT_ATOMS: atom_id res chain seq x y z
N MET A 1 44.69 -2.19 6.03
CA MET A 1 43.91 -1.93 4.80
C MET A 1 42.75 -2.89 4.60
N ALA A 2 42.89 -4.21 4.86
CA ALA A 2 41.80 -5.19 4.69
C ALA A 2 40.50 -4.87 5.47
N ASN A 3 40.62 -4.36 6.70
CA ASN A 3 39.46 -4.08 7.57
C ASN A 3 38.56 -2.92 7.08
N LEU A 4 39.11 -1.98 6.32
CA LEU A 4 38.36 -0.83 5.83
C LEU A 4 37.53 -1.20 4.59
N ALA A 5 38.10 -2.01 3.70
CA ALA A 5 37.42 -2.53 2.51
C ALA A 5 36.26 -3.45 2.87
N GLN A 6 36.46 -4.33 3.87
CA GLN A 6 35.41 -5.22 4.39
C GLN A 6 34.21 -4.40 4.92
N LYS A 7 34.48 -3.38 5.74
CA LYS A 7 33.46 -2.51 6.30
C LYS A 7 32.64 -1.77 5.23
N TYR A 8 33.29 -1.27 4.17
CA TYR A 8 32.57 -0.62 3.06
C TYR A 8 31.68 -1.59 2.29
N GLN A 9 32.09 -2.87 2.18
CA GLN A 9 31.31 -3.88 1.51
C GLN A 9 30.07 -4.27 2.33
N ASP A 10 30.22 -4.41 3.66
CA ASP A 10 29.12 -4.69 4.58
C ASP A 10 28.11 -3.54 4.64
N ASP A 11 28.59 -2.28 4.71
CA ASP A 11 27.76 -1.08 4.72
C ASP A 11 26.94 -0.95 3.41
N PHE A 12 27.51 -1.36 2.27
CA PHE A 12 26.82 -1.37 0.98
C PHE A 12 25.76 -2.48 0.88
N GLU A 13 26.06 -3.70 1.33
CA GLU A 13 25.08 -4.79 1.35
C GLU A 13 23.89 -4.48 2.25
N ALA A 14 24.13 -3.84 3.40
CA ALA A 14 23.08 -3.38 4.29
C ALA A 14 22.17 -2.35 3.61
N ALA A 15 22.74 -1.34 2.93
CA ALA A 15 21.99 -0.29 2.24
C ALA A 15 21.17 -0.82 1.05
N VAL A 16 21.69 -1.80 0.31
CA VAL A 16 20.94 -2.45 -0.78
C VAL A 16 19.84 -3.35 -0.23
N GLY A 17 20.09 -4.03 0.89
CA GLY A 17 19.11 -4.85 1.59
C GLY A 17 17.90 -4.04 2.08
N THR A 18 18.14 -2.89 2.71
CA THR A 18 17.08 -1.98 3.18
C THR A 18 16.28 -1.41 2.02
N ALA A 19 16.94 -0.88 0.98
CA ALA A 19 16.25 -0.33 -0.19
C ALA A 19 15.35 -1.37 -0.91
N ARG A 20 15.78 -2.64 -0.99
CA ARG A 20 14.97 -3.73 -1.56
C ARG A 20 13.80 -4.17 -0.67
N TYR A 21 13.89 -3.95 0.64
CA TYR A 21 12.82 -4.24 1.58
C TYR A 21 11.77 -3.13 1.51
N GLU A 22 12.22 -1.87 1.60
CA GLU A 22 11.38 -0.68 1.48
C GLU A 22 10.60 -0.66 0.16
N GLY A 23 11.27 -0.86 -0.99
CA GLY A 23 10.58 -0.91 -2.28
C GLY A 23 9.59 -2.08 -2.43
N ARG A 24 9.74 -3.17 -1.68
CA ARG A 24 8.76 -4.28 -1.66
C ARG A 24 7.55 -3.95 -0.79
N GLU A 25 7.77 -3.29 0.34
CA GLU A 25 6.68 -2.85 1.22
C GLU A 25 5.87 -1.72 0.60
N GLU A 26 6.52 -0.75 -0.03
CA GLU A 26 5.86 0.32 -0.80
C GLU A 26 5.01 -0.27 -1.94
N GLY A 27 5.56 -1.19 -2.74
CA GLY A 27 4.82 -1.84 -3.83
C GLY A 27 3.63 -2.68 -3.33
N ARG A 28 3.72 -3.29 -2.14
CA ARG A 28 2.58 -3.98 -1.51
C ARG A 28 1.51 -3.01 -1.04
N ALA A 29 1.91 -1.91 -0.39
CA ALA A 29 0.99 -0.89 0.10
C ALA A 29 0.24 -0.21 -1.06
N GLU A 30 0.95 0.18 -2.12
CA GLU A 30 0.34 0.76 -3.32
C GLU A 30 -0.60 -0.23 -4.01
N GLY A 31 -0.21 -1.51 -4.09
CA GLY A 31 -1.06 -2.58 -4.62
C GLY A 31 -2.31 -2.86 -3.78
N ALA A 32 -2.22 -2.73 -2.45
CA ALA A 32 -3.35 -2.89 -1.54
C ALA A 32 -4.34 -1.72 -1.68
N LEU A 33 -3.84 -0.48 -1.73
CA LEU A 33 -4.65 0.72 -1.93
C LEU A 33 -5.42 0.67 -3.26
N LYS A 34 -4.74 0.36 -4.37
CA LYS A 34 -5.38 0.23 -5.69
C LYS A 34 -6.48 -0.83 -5.71
N LYS A 35 -6.28 -1.95 -5.00
CA LYS A 35 -7.32 -3.00 -4.87
C LYS A 35 -8.49 -2.54 -4.01
N ALA A 36 -8.25 -1.85 -2.91
CA ALA A 36 -9.31 -1.33 -2.05
C ALA A 36 -10.19 -0.33 -2.81
N THR A 37 -9.60 0.65 -3.51
CA THR A 37 -10.31 1.61 -4.36
C THR A 37 -11.16 0.90 -5.43
N ALA A 38 -10.60 -0.08 -6.13
CA ALA A 38 -11.35 -0.82 -7.14
C ALA A 38 -12.52 -1.63 -6.56
N ILE A 39 -12.38 -2.17 -5.34
CA ILE A 39 -13.46 -2.89 -4.65
C ILE A 39 -14.57 -1.89 -4.25
N ILE A 40 -14.20 -0.76 -3.64
CA ILE A 40 -15.13 0.30 -3.23
C ILE A 40 -16.00 0.75 -4.41
N LEU A 41 -15.36 1.13 -5.52
CA LEU A 41 -16.07 1.65 -6.70
C LEU A 41 -16.97 0.59 -7.35
N ASN A 42 -16.49 -0.64 -7.52
CA ASN A 42 -17.30 -1.72 -8.09
C ASN A 42 -18.54 -2.03 -7.23
N MET A 43 -18.39 -2.03 -5.91
CA MET A 43 -19.51 -2.27 -5.01
C MET A 43 -20.51 -1.12 -5.01
N HIS A 44 -20.02 0.12 -4.98
CA HIS A 44 -20.87 1.31 -5.08
C HIS A 44 -21.66 1.33 -6.40
N HIS A 45 -21.01 1.05 -7.53
CA HIS A 45 -21.70 0.94 -8.83
C HIS A 45 -22.77 -0.15 -8.89
N ARG A 46 -22.62 -1.21 -8.10
CA ARG A 46 -23.65 -2.26 -7.96
C ARG A 46 -24.79 -1.87 -7.02
N GLY A 47 -24.76 -0.68 -6.43
CA GLY A 47 -25.76 -0.17 -5.50
C GLY A 47 -25.63 -0.71 -4.08
N GLU A 48 -24.47 -1.25 -3.71
CA GLU A 48 -24.21 -1.68 -2.33
C GLU A 48 -24.12 -0.46 -1.41
N SER A 49 -24.58 -0.59 -0.16
CA SER A 49 -24.52 0.51 0.81
C SER A 49 -23.10 0.81 1.26
N ILE A 50 -22.83 2.08 1.56
CA ILE A 50 -21.54 2.54 2.12
C ILE A 50 -21.17 1.73 3.37
N ASP A 51 -22.14 1.45 4.24
CA ASP A 51 -21.95 0.65 5.45
C ASP A 51 -21.37 -0.74 5.14
N LYS A 52 -21.94 -1.43 4.16
CA LYS A 52 -21.49 -2.77 3.76
C LYS A 52 -20.12 -2.74 3.09
N ILE A 53 -19.84 -1.68 2.33
CA ILE A 53 -18.54 -1.48 1.69
C ILE A 53 -17.47 -1.28 2.76
N ALA A 54 -17.71 -0.38 3.72
CA ALA A 54 -16.83 -0.09 4.85
C ALA A 54 -16.50 -1.36 5.65
N ASP A 55 -17.50 -2.20 5.95
CA ASP A 55 -17.29 -3.48 6.64
C ASP A 55 -16.39 -4.44 5.85
N ILE A 56 -16.50 -4.47 4.51
CA ILE A 56 -15.73 -5.38 3.65
C ILE A 56 -14.28 -4.92 3.48
N VAL A 57 -14.07 -3.62 3.28
CA VAL A 57 -12.72 -3.06 3.11
C VAL A 57 -12.05 -2.75 4.45
N MET A 58 -12.76 -2.91 5.56
CA MET A 58 -12.31 -2.61 6.92
C MET A 58 -11.87 -1.14 7.11
N GLU A 59 -12.56 -0.23 6.42
CA GLU A 59 -12.30 1.21 6.46
C GLU A 59 -13.49 1.95 7.06
N SER A 60 -13.30 3.24 7.38
CA SER A 60 -14.41 4.07 7.84
C SER A 60 -15.38 4.40 6.71
N LYS A 61 -16.64 4.70 7.04
CA LYS A 61 -17.63 5.18 6.07
C LYS A 61 -17.17 6.48 5.40
N GLU A 62 -16.52 7.36 6.15
CA GLU A 62 -15.99 8.64 5.66
C GLU A 62 -14.90 8.43 4.61
N ASP A 63 -13.99 7.48 4.84
CA ASP A 63 -12.94 7.14 3.87
C ASP A 63 -13.52 6.51 2.60
N VAL A 64 -14.52 5.62 2.74
CA VAL A 64 -15.25 5.05 1.60
C VAL A 64 -15.98 6.13 0.79
N GLU A 65 -16.66 7.06 1.46
CA GLU A 65 -17.33 8.20 0.81
C GLU A 65 -16.34 9.11 0.08
N LYS A 66 -15.18 9.37 0.69
CA LYS A 66 -14.12 10.16 0.09
C LYS A 66 -13.59 9.49 -1.18
N VAL A 67 -13.30 8.19 -1.14
CA VAL A 67 -12.87 7.43 -2.32
C VAL A 67 -13.92 7.47 -3.43
N ILE A 68 -15.19 7.25 -3.09
CA ILE A 68 -16.27 7.36 -4.07
C ILE A 68 -16.35 8.76 -4.66
N ARG A 69 -16.19 9.83 -3.86
CA ARG A 69 -16.25 11.21 -4.35
C ARG A 69 -15.06 11.59 -5.23
N GLU A 70 -13.87 11.11 -4.89
CA GLU A 70 -12.62 11.47 -5.59
C GLU A 70 -12.46 10.71 -6.91
N GLU A 71 -13.07 9.52 -7.04
CA GLU A 71 -12.87 8.60 -8.17
C GLU A 71 -14.16 8.26 -8.96
N ALA A 72 -15.35 8.78 -8.59
CA ALA A 72 -16.59 8.64 -9.37
C ALA A 72 -16.72 9.69 -10.49
#